data_AF-A0A2H0N514-F1
#
_entry.id   AF-A0A2H0N514-F1
#
_cell.length_a   1.000
_cell.length_b   1.000
_cell.length_c   1.000
_cell.angle_alpha   90.00
_cell.angle_beta   90.00
_cell.angle_gamma   90.00
#
_symmetry.space_group_name_H-M   'P 1'
#
loop_
_entity.id
_entity.type
_entity.pdbx_description
1 polymer ?
#
loop_
_entity_poly.entity_id
_entity_poly.type
_entity_poly.pdbx_seq_one_letter_code
_entity_poly.pdbx_strand_id
1 'polypeptide(L)'
;MHSEEQRRQTLEMALTEFERDEFDAGARLTRDAYNVWNNIKLWFELRDDMGDEIGELQPLEHYEQYYRRTRAERPGNVDALMMRSDATAVAEFDALVDEFNNNLDSILTGGIEEAKKYIGRAKALIDSNKSEK
;
A
#
# COMPACT_ATOMS: atom_id res chain seq x y z
N MET A 1 -15.53 -27.31 13.95
CA MET A 1 -15.58 -25.87 14.27
C MET A 1 -14.27 -25.52 14.96
N HIS A 2 -13.31 -24.91 14.24
CA HIS A 2 -12.21 -24.22 14.91
C HIS A 2 -12.76 -22.91 15.47
N SER A 3 -12.36 -22.54 16.68
CA SER A 3 -12.79 -21.25 17.25
C SER A 3 -12.15 -20.11 16.46
N GLU A 4 -12.84 -18.97 16.34
CA GLU A 4 -12.27 -17.76 15.72
C GLU A 4 -10.94 -17.36 16.37
N GLU A 5 -10.78 -17.68 17.65
CA GLU A 5 -9.57 -17.45 18.43
C GLU A 5 -8.40 -18.32 17.99
N GLN A 6 -8.62 -19.59 17.65
CA GLN A 6 -7.58 -20.46 17.07
C GLN A 6 -7.17 -19.98 15.68
N ARG A 7 -8.12 -19.51 14.87
CA ARG A 7 -7.85 -18.92 13.55
C ARG A 7 -7.02 -17.63 13.71
N ARG A 8 -7.38 -16.77 14.66
CA ARG A 8 -6.64 -15.54 14.98
C ARG A 8 -5.21 -15.83 15.42
N GLN A 9 -5.00 -16.76 16.35
CA GLN A 9 -3.66 -17.14 16.81
C GLN A 9 -2.79 -17.71 15.67
N THR A 10 -3.38 -18.54 14.80
CA THR A 10 -2.68 -19.12 13.64
C THR A 10 -2.28 -18.03 12.64
N LEU A 11 -3.15 -17.04 12.43
CA LEU A 11 -2.88 -15.91 11.53
C LEU A 11 -1.86 -14.94 12.14
N GLU A 12 -1.91 -14.70 13.45
CA GLU A 12 -0.91 -13.90 14.17
C GLU A 12 0.50 -14.51 14.09
N MET A 13 0.61 -15.84 14.07
CA MET A 13 1.89 -16.54 13.85
C MET A 13 2.40 -16.47 12.40
N ALA A 14 1.53 -16.19 11.42
CA ALA A 14 1.90 -16.14 10.01
C ALA A 14 2.56 -14.82 9.59
N LEU A 15 2.29 -13.72 10.30
CA LEU A 15 2.91 -12.41 10.03
C LEU A 15 4.44 -12.43 10.22
N THR A 16 5.19 -11.81 9.32
CA THR A 16 6.66 -11.73 9.47
C THR A 16 7.06 -10.72 10.56
N GLU A 17 8.25 -10.86 11.13
CA GLU A 17 8.78 -9.95 12.16
C GLU A 17 8.78 -8.47 11.72
N PHE A 18 9.12 -8.21 10.45
CA PHE A 18 9.10 -6.84 9.89
C PHE A 18 7.69 -6.24 9.79
N GLU A 19 6.67 -7.05 9.45
CA GLU A 19 5.27 -6.59 9.45
C GLU A 19 4.76 -6.37 10.88
N ARG A 20 5.24 -7.18 11.83
CA ARG A 20 4.86 -7.08 13.23
C ARG A 20 5.33 -5.77 13.83
N ASP A 21 6.58 -5.36 13.59
CA ASP A 21 7.15 -4.15 14.20
C ASP A 21 6.40 -2.87 13.80
N GLU A 22 5.96 -2.75 12.55
CA GLU A 22 5.23 -1.56 12.07
C GLU A 22 3.79 -1.51 12.60
N PHE A 23 3.09 -2.65 12.73
CA PHE A 23 1.78 -2.70 13.39
C PHE A 23 1.88 -2.55 14.92
N ASP A 24 2.90 -3.16 15.54
CA ASP A 24 3.16 -3.06 16.97
C ASP A 24 3.53 -1.60 17.36
N ALA A 25 4.04 -0.81 16.41
CA ALA A 25 4.21 0.64 16.54
C ALA A 25 2.90 1.46 16.43
N GLY A 26 1.75 0.80 16.26
CA GLY A 26 0.42 1.42 16.20
C GLY A 26 -0.05 1.79 14.80
N ALA A 27 0.64 1.33 13.74
CA ALA A 27 0.21 1.66 12.38
C ALA A 27 -1.12 0.98 12.02
N ARG A 28 -2.05 1.76 11.46
CA ARG A 28 -3.35 1.27 10.95
C ARG A 28 -3.26 0.62 9.56
N LEU A 29 -2.14 0.86 8.86
CA LEU A 29 -1.74 0.23 7.59
C LEU A 29 -0.30 -0.25 7.70
N THR A 30 0.07 -1.32 6.99
CA THR A 30 1.49 -1.66 6.86
C THR A 30 2.21 -0.58 6.06
N ARG A 31 3.40 -0.19 6.52
CA ARG A 31 4.24 0.80 5.84
C ARG A 31 4.64 0.38 4.44
N ASP A 32 4.70 -0.92 4.16
CA ASP A 32 4.99 -1.43 2.82
C ASP A 32 3.96 -0.96 1.77
N ALA A 33 2.76 -0.55 2.18
CA ALA A 33 1.77 0.02 1.28
C ALA A 33 2.23 1.38 0.73
N TYR A 34 3.11 2.09 1.45
CA TYR A 34 3.80 3.27 0.95
C TYR A 34 4.71 2.95 -0.24
N ASN A 35 5.29 1.74 -0.28
CA ASN A 35 6.24 1.38 -1.33
C ASN A 35 5.55 1.34 -2.71
N VAL A 36 4.24 1.05 -2.76
CA VAL A 36 3.41 1.19 -3.96
C VAL A 36 3.52 2.61 -4.53
N TRP A 37 3.44 3.63 -3.67
CA TRP A 37 3.49 5.03 -4.06
C TRP A 37 4.92 5.54 -4.33
N ASN A 38 5.92 5.05 -3.60
CA ASN A 38 7.33 5.36 -3.89
C ASN A 38 7.79 4.84 -5.25
N ASN A 39 7.22 3.73 -5.73
CA ASN A 39 7.52 3.23 -7.07
C ASN A 39 7.07 4.20 -8.16
N ILE A 40 5.94 4.91 -7.95
CA ILE A 40 5.52 5.99 -8.86
C ILE A 40 6.54 7.13 -8.84
N LYS A 41 7.01 7.52 -7.66
CA LYS A 41 8.04 8.56 -7.53
C LYS A 41 9.31 8.19 -8.30
N LEU A 42 9.81 6.98 -8.07
CA LEU A 42 10.98 6.44 -8.76
C LEU A 42 10.76 6.37 -10.27
N TRP A 43 9.57 5.98 -10.74
CA TRP A 43 9.24 5.95 -12.16
C TRP A 43 9.40 7.32 -12.81
N PHE A 44 8.89 8.38 -12.19
CA PHE A 44 9.03 9.73 -12.71
C PHE A 44 10.46 10.29 -12.60
N GLU A 45 11.18 10.00 -11.51
CA GLU A 45 12.58 10.42 -11.34
C GLU A 45 13.50 9.75 -12.35
N LEU A 46 13.27 8.46 -12.66
CA LEU A 46 14.00 7.74 -13.70
C LEU A 46 13.57 8.18 -15.11
N ARG A 47 12.32 8.60 -15.32
CA ARG A 47 11.89 9.05 -16.66
C ARG A 47 12.59 10.34 -17.07
N ASP A 48 12.90 11.19 -16.10
CA ASP A 48 13.64 12.44 -16.31
C ASP A 48 15.10 12.17 -16.71
N ASP A 49 15.69 11.03 -16.32
CA ASP A 49 17.09 10.67 -16.62
C ASP A 49 17.29 9.66 -17.76
N MET A 50 16.29 8.84 -18.12
CA MET A 50 16.44 7.78 -19.15
C MET A 50 15.81 8.08 -20.53
N GLY A 51 15.18 9.24 -20.76
CA GLY A 51 14.50 9.52 -22.03
C GLY A 51 13.22 8.68 -22.25
N ASP A 52 12.64 8.74 -23.45
CA ASP A 52 11.29 8.23 -23.79
C ASP A 52 11.07 6.69 -23.65
N GLU A 53 12.05 5.92 -23.16
CA GLU A 53 11.99 4.45 -23.11
C GLU A 53 11.39 3.87 -21.81
N ILE A 54 10.97 4.70 -20.85
CA ILE A 54 10.31 4.19 -19.64
C ILE A 54 8.86 3.83 -19.95
N GLY A 55 8.56 2.53 -19.88
CA GLY A 55 7.23 1.97 -20.15
C GLY A 55 6.10 2.65 -19.38
N GLU A 56 4.90 2.62 -19.96
CA GLU A 56 3.70 3.31 -19.47
C GLU A 56 3.41 2.99 -18.00
N LEU A 57 3.25 4.04 -17.19
CA LEU A 57 2.78 3.95 -15.80
C LEU A 57 1.48 3.15 -15.77
N GLN A 58 1.48 2.01 -15.09
CA GLN A 58 0.32 1.14 -14.99
C GLN A 58 -0.61 1.58 -13.85
N PRO A 59 -1.91 1.24 -13.92
CA PRO A 59 -2.82 1.38 -12.79
C PRO A 59 -2.26 0.69 -11.54
N LEU A 60 -2.47 1.32 -10.38
CA LEU A 60 -2.15 0.73 -9.09
C LEU A 60 -3.21 -0.28 -8.66
N GLU A 61 -2.77 -1.27 -7.91
CA GLU A 61 -3.64 -2.27 -7.28
C GLU A 61 -4.14 -1.76 -5.92
N HIS A 62 -5.35 -2.17 -5.56
CA HIS A 62 -5.87 -2.02 -4.20
C HIS A 62 -5.01 -2.77 -3.19
N TYR A 63 -5.10 -2.38 -1.92
CA TYR A 63 -4.23 -2.85 -0.83
C TYR A 63 -4.14 -4.38 -0.76
N GLU A 64 -5.29 -5.06 -0.69
CA GLU A 64 -5.32 -6.53 -0.62
C GLU A 64 -4.73 -7.18 -1.88
N GLN A 65 -5.08 -6.65 -3.07
CA GLN A 65 -4.62 -7.18 -4.34
C GLN A 65 -3.10 -7.10 -4.47
N TYR A 66 -2.52 -5.95 -4.09
CA TYR A 66 -1.07 -5.75 -4.06
C TYR A 66 -0.38 -6.79 -3.18
N TYR A 67 -0.89 -7.05 -1.97
CA TYR A 67 -0.28 -8.04 -1.08
C TYR A 67 -0.49 -9.47 -1.55
N ARG A 68 -1.65 -9.80 -2.13
CA ARG A 68 -1.87 -11.12 -2.72
C ARG A 68 -0.91 -11.39 -3.87
N ARG A 69 -0.60 -10.40 -4.70
CA ARG A 69 0.38 -10.55 -5.79
C ARG A 69 1.82 -10.62 -5.27
N THR A 70 2.23 -9.69 -4.41
CA THR A 70 3.62 -9.61 -3.92
C THR A 70 3.98 -10.68 -2.89
N ARG A 71 2.99 -11.26 -2.22
CA ARG A 71 3.15 -12.32 -1.22
C ARG A 71 2.41 -13.60 -1.59
N ALA A 72 2.29 -13.90 -2.89
CA ALA A 72 1.58 -15.07 -3.41
C ALA A 72 2.07 -16.41 -2.80
N GLU A 73 3.35 -16.51 -2.44
CA GLU A 73 3.94 -17.69 -1.79
C GLU A 73 3.53 -17.86 -0.32
N ARG A 74 2.90 -16.84 0.28
CA ARG A 74 2.49 -16.81 1.69
C ARG A 74 1.06 -16.26 1.84
N PRO A 75 0.04 -16.94 1.30
CA PRO A 75 -1.34 -16.44 1.30
C PRO A 75 -1.91 -16.21 2.71
N GLY A 76 -1.52 -17.04 3.68
CA GLY A 76 -1.93 -16.88 5.09
C GLY A 76 -1.44 -15.57 5.74
N ASN A 77 -0.32 -15.01 5.25
CA ASN A 77 0.20 -13.74 5.73
C ASN A 77 -0.68 -12.57 5.27
N VAL A 78 -1.25 -12.67 4.07
CA VAL A 78 -2.14 -11.63 3.54
C VAL A 78 -3.46 -11.63 4.30
N ASP A 79 -4.03 -12.79 4.59
CA ASP A 79 -5.26 -12.87 5.39
C ASP A 79 -5.02 -12.32 6.81
N ALA A 80 -3.87 -12.62 7.41
CA ALA A 80 -3.47 -12.08 8.71
C ALA A 80 -3.25 -10.56 8.68
N LEU A 81 -2.63 -10.06 7.60
CA LEU A 81 -2.44 -8.63 7.35
C LEU A 81 -3.79 -7.91 7.24
N MET A 82 -4.73 -8.43 6.46
CA MET A 82 -6.06 -7.84 6.31
C MET A 82 -6.84 -7.84 7.63
N MET A 83 -6.69 -8.88 8.46
CA MET A 83 -7.32 -8.94 9.77
C MET A 83 -6.75 -7.94 10.78
N ARG A 84 -5.46 -7.57 10.66
CA ARG A 84 -4.81 -6.59 11.55
C ARG A 84 -4.92 -5.15 11.04
N SER A 85 -5.06 -4.97 9.74
CA SER A 85 -5.21 -3.66 9.12
C SER A 85 -6.54 -3.03 9.56
N ASP A 86 -6.53 -1.73 9.78
CA ASP A 86 -7.76 -0.98 10.06
C ASP A 86 -8.59 -0.87 8.78
N ALA A 87 -9.84 -1.34 8.83
CA ALA A 87 -10.71 -1.38 7.65
C ALA A 87 -11.00 0.02 7.06
N THR A 88 -11.06 1.06 7.89
CA THR A 88 -11.26 2.44 7.43
C THR A 88 -10.00 2.94 6.73
N ALA A 89 -8.82 2.69 7.28
CA ALA A 89 -7.56 3.09 6.65
C ALA A 89 -7.31 2.34 5.33
N VAL A 90 -7.70 1.06 5.25
CA VAL A 90 -7.67 0.29 4.00
C VAL A 90 -8.62 0.90 2.97
N ALA A 91 -9.84 1.25 3.36
CA ALA A 91 -10.80 1.90 2.46
C ALA A 91 -10.31 3.29 1.98
N GLU A 92 -9.65 4.07 2.84
CA GLU A 92 -9.03 5.34 2.47
C GLU A 92 -7.86 5.16 1.50
N PHE A 93 -7.06 4.10 1.67
CA PHE A 93 -6.00 3.74 0.73
C PHE A 93 -6.59 3.34 -0.63
N ASP A 94 -7.59 2.48 -0.65
CA ASP A 94 -8.21 2.00 -1.89
C ASP A 94 -8.93 3.13 -2.63
N ALA A 95 -9.58 4.07 -1.91
CA ALA A 95 -10.14 5.28 -2.50
C ALA A 95 -9.05 6.16 -3.15
N LEU A 96 -7.89 6.29 -2.51
CA LEU A 96 -6.76 7.03 -3.10
C LEU A 96 -6.24 6.34 -4.37
N VAL A 97 -6.19 5.01 -4.39
CA VAL A 97 -5.84 4.21 -5.58
C VAL A 97 -6.86 4.43 -6.70
N ASP A 98 -8.15 4.39 -6.40
CA ASP A 98 -9.22 4.64 -7.38
C ASP A 98 -9.10 6.05 -7.97
N GLU A 99 -8.89 7.06 -7.12
CA GLU A 99 -8.67 8.43 -7.59
C GLU A 99 -7.42 8.53 -8.48
N PHE A 100 -6.31 7.88 -8.11
CA PHE A 100 -5.10 7.85 -8.92
C PHE A 100 -5.35 7.20 -10.29
N ASN A 101 -5.96 6.01 -10.30
CA ASN A 101 -6.24 5.24 -11.51
C ASN A 101 -7.21 5.98 -12.44
N ASN A 102 -8.22 6.66 -11.89
CA ASN A 102 -9.15 7.48 -12.66
C ASN A 102 -8.49 8.73 -13.27
N ASN A 103 -7.37 9.18 -12.71
CA ASN A 103 -6.63 10.34 -13.17
C ASN A 103 -5.32 9.97 -13.89
N LEU A 104 -5.12 8.70 -14.23
CA LEU A 104 -3.84 8.20 -14.77
C LEU A 104 -3.41 8.96 -16.04
N ASP A 105 -4.33 9.25 -16.96
CA ASP A 105 -4.04 10.01 -18.18
C ASP A 105 -3.58 11.45 -17.88
N SER A 106 -4.24 12.10 -16.93
CA SER A 106 -3.88 13.44 -16.46
C SER A 106 -2.52 13.43 -15.77
N ILE A 107 -2.18 12.37 -15.03
CA ILE A 107 -0.89 12.19 -14.36
C ILE A 107 0.22 11.92 -15.37
N LEU A 108 -0.03 11.07 -16.37
CA LEU A 108 0.90 10.80 -17.47
C LEU A 108 1.24 12.06 -18.27
N THR A 109 0.27 12.96 -18.43
CA THR A 109 0.43 14.25 -19.13
C THR A 109 1.01 15.35 -18.22
N GLY A 110 0.59 15.39 -16.96
CA GLY A 110 0.97 16.41 -15.97
C GLY A 110 2.31 16.15 -15.27
N GLY A 111 2.86 14.95 -15.41
CA GLY A 111 4.18 14.61 -14.89
C GLY A 111 4.22 14.38 -13.37
N ILE A 112 5.43 14.42 -12.81
CA ILE A 112 5.70 14.11 -11.40
C ILE A 112 4.94 15.00 -10.42
N GLU A 113 4.65 16.25 -10.79
CA GLU A 113 3.95 17.20 -9.92
C GLU A 113 2.51 16.76 -9.64
N GLU A 114 1.84 16.14 -10.62
CA GLU A 114 0.50 15.60 -10.40
C GLU A 114 0.56 14.36 -9.51
N ALA A 115 1.53 13.48 -9.74
CA ALA A 115 1.75 12.29 -8.92
C ALA A 115 2.13 12.61 -7.46
N LYS A 116 2.89 13.68 -7.21
CA LYS A 116 3.30 14.13 -5.86
C LYS A 116 2.11 14.39 -4.95
N LYS A 117 0.96 14.82 -5.49
CA LYS A 117 -0.28 15.02 -4.70
C LYS A 117 -0.75 13.71 -4.07
N TYR A 118 -0.74 12.63 -4.85
CA TYR A 118 -1.15 11.30 -4.38
C TYR A 118 -0.13 10.71 -3.42
N ILE A 119 1.17 10.83 -3.72
CA ILE A 119 2.25 10.36 -2.82
C ILE A 119 2.18 11.09 -1.47
N GLY A 120 1.92 12.40 -1.46
CA GLY A 120 1.75 13.19 -0.25
C GLY A 120 0.55 12.73 0.59
N ARG A 121 -0.59 12.45 -0.05
CA ARG A 121 -1.79 11.92 0.62
C ARG A 121 -1.57 10.52 1.17
N ALA A 122 -0.89 9.64 0.42
CA ALA A 122 -0.53 8.31 0.89
C ALA A 122 0.40 8.37 2.11
N LYS A 123 1.37 9.28 2.10
CA LYS A 123 2.25 9.52 3.26
C LYS A 123 1.46 10.02 4.46
N ALA A 124 0.56 10.98 4.27
CA ALA A 124 -0.29 11.50 5.34
C ALA A 124 -1.20 10.43 5.93
N LEU A 125 -1.73 9.52 5.11
CA LEU A 125 -2.49 8.37 5.57
C LEU A 125 -1.64 7.51 6.51
N ILE A 126 -0.39 7.24 6.17
CA ILE A 126 0.51 6.41 7.01
C ILE A 126 1.01 7.15 8.26
N ASP A 127 1.28 8.46 8.15
CA ASP A 127 1.84 9.27 9.24
C ASP A 127 0.78 9.75 10.25
N SER A 128 -0.44 10.10 9.81
CA SER A 128 -1.57 10.41 10.71
C SER A 128 -1.89 9.24 11.63
N ASN A 129 -1.58 8.03 11.18
CA ASN A 129 -1.74 6.79 11.93
C ASN A 129 -0.65 6.55 13.00
N LYS A 130 0.33 7.46 13.18
CA LYS A 130 1.34 7.40 14.26
C LYS A 130 1.03 8.31 15.46
N SER A 131 0.08 9.23 15.32
CA SER A 131 -0.07 10.36 16.26
C SER A 131 -1.21 10.22 17.28
N GLU A 132 -2.03 9.18 17.21
CA GLU A 132 -3.05 8.91 18.24
C GLU A 132 -2.44 8.04 19.35
N LYS A 133 -1.74 8.68 20.29
CA LYS A 133 -1.39 8.13 21.61
C LYS A 133 -1.90 9.03 22.72
#